data_AF-A0A4Y2L987-F1
#
_entry.id   AF-A0A4Y2L987-F1
#
_cell.length_a   1.000
_cell.length_b   1.000
_cell.length_c   1.000
_cell.angle_alpha   90.00
_cell.angle_beta   90.00
_cell.angle_gamma   90.00
#
_symmetry.space_group_name_H-M   'P 1'
#
loop_
_entity.id
_entity.type
_entity.pdbx_description
1 polymer ?
#
loop_
_entity_poly.entity_id
_entity_poly.type
_entity_poly.pdbx_seq_one_letter_code
_entity_poly.pdbx_strand_id
1 'polypeptide(L)'
;MCKGKRKIVLFIDNCTAHSLIPEMNALKVVFLPPNTTSKLQPLDQGIIRSFKVFCRKELVKKVMDSIDKNQKMKPFNTLDCMRMADRAWMNVNQKTIKNCFEKSGFSSVESESDEEQELHTETRQCE
;
A
#
# COMPACT_ATOMS: atom_id res chain seq x y z
N MET A 1 -1.01 -22.39 8.10
CA MET A 1 0.13 -21.63 8.68
C MET A 1 -0.39 -20.37 9.35
N CYS A 2 -0.67 -20.43 10.64
CA CYS A 2 -1.07 -19.25 11.44
C CYS A 2 0.17 -18.45 11.83
N LYS A 3 0.65 -17.58 10.94
CA LYS A 3 1.82 -16.71 11.17
C LYS A 3 1.52 -15.61 12.20
N GLY A 4 1.63 -15.93 13.50
CA GLY A 4 1.79 -15.01 14.64
C GLY A 4 0.66 -14.00 14.88
N LYS A 5 0.41 -13.62 16.14
CA LYS A 5 -0.53 -12.54 16.50
C LYS A 5 0.05 -11.17 16.12
N ARG A 6 0.19 -10.87 14.82
CA ARG A 6 0.66 -9.57 14.33
C ARG A 6 -0.41 -8.51 14.54
N LYS A 7 -0.06 -7.45 15.26
CA LYS A 7 -0.86 -6.22 15.33
C LYS A 7 -0.53 -5.35 14.11
N ILE A 8 -1.55 -4.88 13.41
CA ILE A 8 -1.42 -4.05 12.21
C ILE A 8 -1.99 -2.66 12.52
N VAL A 9 -1.32 -1.62 12.02
CA VAL A 9 -1.87 -0.25 12.01
C VAL A 9 -2.22 0.11 10.57
N LEU A 10 -3.44 0.61 10.36
CA LEU A 10 -3.91 1.08 9.06
C LEU A 10 -4.16 2.59 9.12
N PHE A 11 -3.46 3.34 8.27
CA PHE A 11 -3.66 4.78 8.11
C PHE A 11 -4.62 5.06 6.96
N ILE A 12 -5.61 5.92 7.19
CA ILE A 12 -6.64 6.30 6.20
C ILE A 12 -6.93 7.80 6.24
N ASP A 13 -7.48 8.33 5.15
CA ASP A 13 -8.00 9.70 5.12
C ASP A 13 -9.34 9.83 5.85
N ASN A 14 -9.77 11.09 6.01
CA ASN A 14 -11.04 11.46 6.63
C ASN A 14 -12.23 11.39 5.64
N CYS A 15 -12.22 10.45 4.70
CA CYS A 15 -13.38 10.23 3.82
C CYS A 15 -14.61 9.86 4.66
N THR A 16 -15.77 10.44 4.35
CA THR A 16 -17.01 10.17 5.09
C THR A 16 -17.44 8.71 5.04
N ALA A 17 -17.05 7.97 4.00
CA ALA A 17 -17.26 6.53 3.91
C ALA A 17 -16.52 5.72 5.00
N HIS A 18 -15.53 6.32 5.67
CA HIS A 18 -14.75 5.71 6.74
C HIS A 18 -15.34 5.96 8.15
N SER A 19 -16.53 6.54 8.26
CA SER A 19 -17.12 6.94 9.55
C SER A 19 -17.48 5.76 10.48
N LEU A 20 -17.60 4.54 9.94
CA LEU A 20 -18.09 3.37 10.65
C LEU A 20 -17.11 2.20 10.48
N ILE A 21 -15.97 2.27 11.17
CA ILE A 21 -14.99 1.18 11.18
C ILE A 21 -15.20 0.37 12.46
N PRO A 22 -15.53 -0.93 12.36
CA PRO A 22 -15.70 -1.78 13.52
C PRO A 22 -14.38 -1.97 14.26
N GLU A 23 -14.45 -2.13 15.58
CA GLU A 23 -13.28 -2.46 16.38
C GLU A 23 -12.78 -3.87 16.04
N MET A 24 -11.45 -4.00 15.91
CA MET A 24 -10.80 -5.25 15.52
C MET A 24 -9.62 -5.54 16.42
N ASN A 25 -9.55 -6.76 16.97
CA ASN A 25 -8.51 -7.15 17.94
C ASN A 25 -7.07 -7.09 17.40
N ALA A 26 -6.90 -7.20 16.07
CA ALA A 26 -5.58 -7.24 15.43
C ALA A 26 -5.27 -6.00 14.57
N LEU A 27 -6.23 -5.07 14.41
CA LEU A 27 -6.10 -3.91 13.53
C LEU A 27 -6.44 -2.64 14.29
N LYS A 28 -5.48 -1.72 14.38
CA LYS A 28 -5.71 -0.35 14.82
C LYS A 28 -5.83 0.55 13.60
N VAL A 29 -6.96 1.24 13.47
CA VAL A 29 -7.12 2.26 12.42
C VAL A 29 -6.76 3.64 12.97
N VAL A 30 -6.00 4.41 12.19
CA VAL A 30 -5.58 5.77 12.52
C VAL A 30 -5.96 6.68 11.36
N PHE A 31 -6.73 7.72 11.67
CA PHE A 31 -7.05 8.75 10.69
C PHE A 31 -5.88 9.73 10.57
N LEU A 32 -5.51 10.06 9.34
CA LEU A 32 -4.60 11.15 9.06
C LEU A 32 -5.25 12.48 9.48
N PRO A 33 -4.47 13.53 9.81
CA PRO A 33 -5.03 14.85 10.05
C PRO A 33 -5.88 15.35 8.86
N PRO A 34 -6.87 16.21 9.10
CA PRO A 34 -7.69 16.77 8.03
C PRO A 34 -6.81 17.57 7.06
N ASN A 35 -7.15 17.52 5.76
CA ASN A 35 -6.49 18.26 4.68
C ASN A 35 -4.99 17.93 4.46
N THR A 36 -4.49 16.79 4.97
CA THR A 36 -3.08 16.38 4.78
C THR A 36 -2.87 15.27 3.76
N THR A 37 -3.92 14.81 3.06
CA THR A 37 -3.86 13.69 2.12
C THR A 37 -2.69 13.79 1.13
N SER A 38 -2.51 14.94 0.47
CA SER A 38 -1.42 15.15 -0.49
C SER A 38 -0.01 15.09 0.10
N LYS A 39 0.14 15.23 1.42
CA LYS A 39 1.42 15.23 2.13
C LYS A 39 1.69 13.91 2.85
N LEU A 40 0.70 13.39 3.58
CA LEU A 40 0.88 12.27 4.50
C LEU A 40 0.33 10.94 3.97
N GLN A 41 -0.44 10.94 2.88
CA GLN A 41 -0.98 9.70 2.32
C GLN A 41 -0.03 9.12 1.24
N PRO A 42 0.55 7.92 1.46
CA PRO A 42 1.47 7.32 0.51
C PRO A 42 0.87 7.08 -0.87
N LEU A 43 -0.43 6.78 -0.93
CA LEU A 43 -1.14 6.60 -2.20
C LEU A 43 -1.06 7.84 -3.09
N ASP A 44 -1.13 9.03 -2.49
CA ASP A 44 -1.05 10.32 -3.18
C ASP A 44 0.38 10.82 -3.39
N GLN A 45 1.38 10.22 -2.74
CA GLN A 45 2.80 10.53 -2.98
C GLN A 45 3.36 9.95 -4.29
N GLY A 46 2.56 9.22 -5.06
CA GLY A 46 2.94 8.77 -6.40
C GLY A 46 2.49 7.37 -6.77
N ILE A 47 1.99 6.57 -5.83
CA ILE A 47 1.51 5.21 -6.11
C ILE A 47 0.32 5.24 -7.08
N ILE A 48 -0.70 6.08 -6.80
CA ILE A 48 -1.86 6.25 -7.70
C ILE A 48 -1.42 6.74 -9.08
N ARG A 49 -0.48 7.69 -9.12
CA ARG A 49 0.07 8.20 -10.39
C ARG A 49 0.76 7.09 -11.19
N SER A 50 1.62 6.31 -10.54
CA SER A 50 2.34 5.19 -11.15
C SER A 50 1.36 4.15 -11.71
N PHE A 51 0.38 3.75 -10.91
CA PHE A 51 -0.68 2.85 -11.32
C PHE A 51 -1.45 3.36 -12.56
N LYS A 52 -1.88 4.63 -12.55
CA LYS A 52 -2.60 5.25 -13.69
C LYS A 52 -1.76 5.26 -14.97
N VAL A 53 -0.45 5.48 -14.87
CA VAL A 53 0.47 5.41 -16.03
C VAL A 53 0.47 4.00 -16.62
N PHE A 54 0.52 2.95 -15.79
CA PHE A 54 0.48 1.58 -16.28
C PHE A 54 -0.89 1.18 -16.84
N CYS A 55 -2.00 1.63 -16.24
CA CYS A 55 -3.33 1.45 -16.84
C CYS A 55 -3.40 2.07 -18.24
N ARG A 56 -2.85 3.29 -18.42
CA ARG A 56 -2.80 3.95 -19.72
C ARG A 56 -1.90 3.20 -20.71
N LYS A 57 -0.77 2.66 -20.25
CA LYS A 57 0.12 1.83 -21.07
C LYS A 57 -0.61 0.59 -21.60
N GLU A 58 -1.37 -0.09 -20.75
CA GLU A 58 -2.18 -1.25 -21.16
C GLU A 58 -3.26 -0.87 -22.19
N LEU A 59 -3.89 0.30 -22.03
CA LEU A 59 -4.85 0.81 -23.01
C LEU A 59 -4.19 1.05 -24.38
N VAL A 60 -3.04 1.75 -24.39
CA VAL A 60 -2.30 2.04 -25.62
C VAL A 60 -1.85 0.76 -26.32
N LYS A 61 -1.37 -0.24 -25.57
CA LYS A 61 -1.03 -1.56 -26.14
C LYS A 61 -2.22 -2.19 -26.86
N LYS A 62 -3.40 -2.23 -26.24
CA LYS A 62 -4.61 -2.80 -26.88
C LYS A 62 -5.02 -2.03 -28.16
N VAL A 63 -4.84 -0.72 -28.17
CA VAL A 63 -5.09 0.11 -29.36
C VAL A 63 -4.10 -0.28 -30.47
N MET A 64 -2.80 -0.36 -30.15
CA MET A 64 -1.77 -0.77 -31.12
C MET A 64 -2.03 -2.19 -31.65
N ASP A 65 -2.35 -3.15 -30.78
CA ASP A 65 -2.68 -4.52 -31.19
C ASP A 65 -3.87 -4.58 -32.16
N SER A 66 -4.83 -3.66 -32.02
CA SER A 66 -5.99 -3.58 -32.92
C SER A 66 -5.60 -3.00 -34.28
N ILE A 67 -4.75 -1.96 -34.28
CA ILE A 67 -4.19 -1.36 -35.50
C ILE A 67 -3.36 -2.40 -36.27
N ASP A 68 -2.45 -3.10 -35.59
CA ASP A 68 -1.57 -4.10 -36.21
C ASP A 68 -2.36 -5.25 -36.84
N LYS A 69 -3.51 -5.60 -36.27
CA LYS A 69 -4.42 -6.62 -36.80
C LYS A 69 -5.38 -6.10 -37.86
N ASN A 70 -5.33 -4.82 -38.21
CA ASN A 70 -6.33 -4.13 -39.04
C ASN A 70 -7.78 -4.38 -38.57
N GLN A 71 -7.98 -4.40 -37.25
CA GLN A 71 -9.28 -4.66 -36.61
C GLN A 71 -9.77 -3.43 -35.87
N LYS A 72 -11.09 -3.25 -35.85
CA LYS A 72 -11.70 -2.25 -34.96
C LYS A 72 -11.50 -2.67 -33.51
N MET A 73 -11.13 -1.70 -32.67
CA MET A 73 -11.01 -1.92 -31.23
C MET A 73 -12.38 -2.33 -30.66
N LYS A 74 -12.41 -3.45 -29.94
CA LYS A 74 -13.62 -3.89 -29.22
C LYS A 74 -13.85 -2.96 -28.01
N PRO A 75 -15.12 -2.66 -27.67
CA PRO A 75 -15.43 -1.95 -26.43
C PRO A 75 -14.88 -2.69 -25.21
N PHE A 76 -14.40 -1.95 -24.22
CA PHE A 76 -13.96 -2.52 -22.95
C PHE A 76 -15.16 -2.92 -22.11
N ASN A 77 -15.17 -4.17 -21.65
CA ASN A 77 -16.08 -4.59 -20.60
C ASN A 77 -15.38 -4.54 -19.23
N THR A 78 -16.15 -4.76 -18.17
CA THR A 78 -15.66 -4.75 -16.78
C THR A 78 -14.52 -5.75 -16.55
N LEU A 79 -14.58 -6.94 -17.15
CA LEU A 79 -13.55 -7.97 -17.01
C LEU A 79 -12.22 -7.53 -17.66
N ASP A 80 -12.27 -6.85 -18.80
CA ASP A 80 -11.08 -6.27 -19.42
C ASP A 80 -10.45 -5.21 -18.53
N CYS A 81 -11.27 -4.32 -17.94
CA CYS A 81 -10.80 -3.30 -17.00
C CYS A 81 -10.14 -3.91 -15.77
N MET A 82 -10.75 -4.94 -15.17
CA MET A 82 -10.17 -5.66 -14.02
C MET A 82 -8.82 -6.30 -14.36
N ARG A 83 -8.73 -6.98 -15.52
CA ARG A 83 -7.48 -7.59 -15.99
C ARG A 83 -6.40 -6.55 -16.30
N MET A 84 -6.78 -5.38 -16.81
CA MET A 84 -5.84 -4.27 -17.02
C MET A 84 -5.35 -3.68 -15.71
N ALA A 85 -6.24 -3.49 -14.74
CA ALA A 85 -5.88 -3.02 -13.40
C ALA A 85 -4.91 -3.98 -12.73
N ASP A 86 -5.17 -5.29 -12.78
CA ASP A 86 -4.26 -6.31 -12.26
C ASP A 86 -2.87 -6.20 -12.89
N ARG A 87 -2.78 -6.22 -14.23
CA ARG A 87 -1.50 -6.05 -14.93
C ARG A 87 -0.81 -4.73 -14.61
N ALA A 88 -1.56 -3.64 -14.51
CA ALA A 88 -1.02 -2.33 -14.17
C ALA A 88 -0.44 -2.32 -12.75
N TRP A 89 -1.13 -2.94 -11.79
CA TRP A 89 -0.65 -3.05 -10.41
C TRP A 89 0.64 -3.85 -10.31
N MET A 90 0.75 -4.97 -11.04
CA MET A 90 1.98 -5.79 -11.07
C MET A 90 3.20 -5.04 -11.64
N ASN A 91 2.99 -3.92 -12.34
CA ASN A 91 4.07 -3.07 -12.84
C ASN A 91 4.44 -1.91 -11.88
N VAL A 92 3.63 -1.64 -10.85
CA VAL A 92 4.00 -0.67 -9.81
C VAL A 92 5.14 -1.26 -8.99
N ASN A 93 6.34 -0.69 -9.12
CA ASN A 93 7.52 -1.25 -8.48
C ASN A 93 7.51 -1.05 -6.95
N GLN A 94 8.14 -1.98 -6.24
CA GLN A 94 8.30 -1.90 -4.78
C GLN A 94 9.07 -0.64 -4.36
N LYS A 95 10.05 -0.20 -5.18
CA LYS A 95 10.84 1.02 -4.92
C LYS A 95 9.98 2.29 -4.90
N THR A 96 9.04 2.47 -5.84
CA THR A 96 8.11 3.60 -5.83
C THR A 96 7.24 3.55 -4.60
N ILE A 97 6.72 2.37 -4.22
CA ILE A 97 5.93 2.24 -3.00
C ILE A 97 6.76 2.66 -1.78
N LYS A 98 7.96 2.10 -1.60
CA LYS A 98 8.86 2.44 -0.49
C LYS A 98 9.12 3.94 -0.42
N ASN A 99 9.52 4.55 -1.54
CA ASN A 99 9.81 5.98 -1.61
C ASN A 99 8.57 6.85 -1.28
N CYS A 100 7.36 6.42 -1.68
CA CYS A 100 6.13 7.13 -1.35
C CYS A 100 5.81 7.08 0.15
N PHE A 101 6.07 5.94 0.80
CA PHE A 101 5.95 5.79 2.24
C PHE A 101 6.98 6.65 2.98
N GLU A 102 8.26 6.57 2.60
CA GLU A 102 9.32 7.40 3.18
C GLU A 102 9.00 8.89 3.06
N LYS A 103 8.57 9.34 1.88
CA LYS A 103 8.18 10.74 1.63
C LYS A 103 6.95 11.19 2.43
N SER A 104 6.10 10.25 2.83
CA SER A 104 4.94 10.50 3.70
C SER A 104 5.30 10.49 5.19
N GLY A 105 6.58 10.29 5.54
CA GLY A 105 7.05 10.22 6.93
C GLY A 105 7.10 8.80 7.52
N PHE A 106 6.85 7.76 6.73
CA PHE A 106 6.96 6.36 7.16
C PHE A 106 8.35 5.80 6.84
N SER A 107 9.41 6.41 7.36
CA SER A 107 10.76 5.86 7.27
C SER A 107 10.91 4.69 8.25
N SER A 108 11.54 3.60 7.81
CA SER A 108 12.02 2.59 8.75
C SER A 108 13.06 3.22 9.66
N VAL A 109 12.79 3.26 10.96
CA VAL A 109 13.84 3.39 11.95
C VAL A 109 14.51 2.02 12.02
N GLU A 110 15.79 1.93 11.69
CA GLU A 110 16.59 0.77 12.08
C GLU A 110 16.62 0.79 13.62
N SER A 111 15.80 -0.04 14.25
CA SER A 111 15.88 -0.25 15.69
C SER A 111 17.21 -0.93 15.98
N GLU A 112 18.10 -0.22 16.67
CA GLU A 112 19.19 -0.84 17.41
C GLU A 112 18.61 -1.97 18.28
N SER A 113 19.30 -3.10 18.25
CA SER A 113 18.94 -4.45 18.71
C SER A 113 18.22 -4.54 20.06
N ASP A 114 17.15 -5.34 20.09
CA ASP A 114 16.53 -5.92 21.29
C ASP A 114 17.46 -6.99 21.93
N GLU A 115 18.63 -6.62 22.45
CA GLU A 115 19.54 -7.54 23.17
C GLU A 115 19.74 -7.24 24.68
N GLU A 116 18.91 -6.38 25.29
CA GLU A 116 19.00 -6.13 26.74
C GLU A 116 17.70 -6.47 27.48
N GLN A 117 17.32 -7.75 27.53
CA GLN A 117 16.32 -8.24 28.52
C GLN A 117 16.64 -9.59 29.19
N GLU A 118 17.87 -10.13 29.10
CA GLU A 118 18.20 -11.41 29.78
C GLU A 118 19.18 -11.32 30.96
N LEU A 119 19.70 -10.13 31.33
CA LEU A 119 20.67 -10.01 32.45
C LEU A 119 20.13 -9.25 33.67
N HIS A 120 18.87 -9.46 34.07
CA HIS A 120 18.40 -8.91 35.35
C HIS A 120 17.58 -9.84 36.25
N THR A 121 17.46 -11.12 35.91
CA THR A 121 16.70 -12.10 36.71
C THR A 121 17.55 -13.06 37.54
N GLU A 122 18.89 -13.06 37.44
CA GLU A 122 19.74 -14.01 38.19
C GLU A 122 20.43 -13.45 39.44
N THR A 123 20.31 -12.16 39.79
CA THR A 123 20.98 -11.60 41.00
C THR A 123 20.07 -11.42 42.21
N ARG A 124 18.97 -12.17 42.34
CA ARG A 124 18.11 -12.17 43.55
C ARG A 124 17.85 -13.55 44.13
N GLN A 125 18.81 -14.45 44.01
CA GLN A 125 18.77 -15.73 44.71
C GLN A 125 20.15 -16.05 45.30
N CYS A 126 20.62 -15.18 46.20
CA CYS A 126 21.62 -15.45 47.23
C CYS A 126 21.71 -14.22 48.13
N GLU A 127 20.78 -14.10 49.08
CA GLU A 127 20.95 -13.55 50.43
C GLU A 127 19.79 -14.06 51.29
#